data_AF-X6N872-F1
#
_entry.id   AF-X6N872-F1
#
_cell.length_a   1.000
_cell.length_b   1.000
_cell.length_c   1.000
_cell.angle_alpha   90.00
_cell.angle_beta   90.00
_cell.angle_gamma   90.00
#
_symmetry.space_group_name_H-M   'P 1'
#
loop_
_entity.id
_entity.type
_entity.pdbx_description
1 polymer ?
#
loop_
_entity_poly.entity_id
_entity_poly.type
_entity_poly.pdbx_seq_one_letter_code
_entity_poly.pdbx_strand_id
1 'polypeptide(L)'
;HSHERREESEMELYCGLKNVRLENIKEIKFGFFISHVSTSDDIQVAQTFRSAQGCILHFHPSMRRSNQIPSCDASWISPFKREREILFSRSSINSFFDEKIYKEEHSWNAKVESEDEYTQIILLTWTLYDQYIQQTMQISAMWDHVIDLNLIFSVLIGHSNRDINEAFKILFEFEEWKIRDNNQQKYKEKTSEFLKQRCCNHNVNLFCMFLSEKLKKADIGLAIIYTAVNGLPFVEKDKEALIKNKIC
;
A
#
# COMPACT_ATOMS: atom_id res chain seq x y z
N HIS A 1 4.00 9.20 9.87
CA HIS A 1 3.25 8.04 10.42
C HIS A 1 2.83 8.19 11.89
N SER A 2 3.25 9.21 12.66
CA SER A 2 3.02 9.26 14.12
C SER A 2 1.59 9.55 14.58
N HIS A 3 0.62 9.81 13.70
CA HIS A 3 -0.78 10.07 14.12
C HIS A 3 -1.89 9.32 13.36
N GLU A 4 -1.68 8.92 12.10
CA GLU A 4 -2.73 8.30 11.28
C GLU A 4 -2.59 6.77 11.17
N ARG A 5 -3.72 6.06 11.28
CA ARG A 5 -3.82 4.60 11.05
C ARG A 5 -4.13 4.32 9.58
N ARG A 6 -3.13 4.48 8.71
CA ARG A 6 -3.33 4.38 7.25
C ARG A 6 -3.73 2.97 6.77
N GLU A 7 -3.29 1.94 7.48
CA GLU A 7 -3.62 0.54 7.17
C GLU A 7 -5.10 0.19 7.41
N GLU A 8 -5.79 0.90 8.32
CA GLU A 8 -7.22 0.68 8.60
C GLU A 8 -8.13 1.31 7.53
N SER A 9 -7.54 2.05 6.60
CA SER A 9 -8.24 2.82 5.59
C SER A 9 -8.07 2.20 4.21
N GLU A 10 -9.18 1.93 3.54
CA GLU A 10 -9.25 1.56 2.11
C GLU A 10 -9.64 2.74 1.22
N MET A 11 -9.44 3.94 1.73
CA MET A 11 -9.76 5.20 1.07
C MET A 11 -9.01 5.32 -0.27
N GLU A 12 -9.80 5.44 -1.34
CA GLU A 12 -9.36 5.93 -2.64
C GLU A 12 -9.30 7.46 -2.59
N LEU A 13 -8.34 8.06 -3.28
CA LEU A 13 -8.20 9.52 -3.33
C LEU A 13 -8.23 10.02 -4.76
N TYR A 14 -8.66 11.26 -4.94
CA TYR A 14 -8.86 11.88 -6.24
C TYR A 14 -8.28 13.29 -6.29
N CYS A 15 -7.68 13.65 -7.43
CA CYS A 15 -7.21 15.00 -7.72
C CYS A 15 -7.67 15.43 -9.13
N GLY A 16 -8.36 16.56 -9.22
CA GLY A 16 -8.78 17.13 -10.50
C GLY A 16 -7.70 18.03 -11.10
N LEU A 17 -7.30 17.76 -12.34
CA LEU A 17 -6.37 18.58 -13.11
C LEU A 17 -7.11 19.28 -14.25
N LYS A 18 -7.27 20.60 -14.13
CA LYS A 18 -7.92 21.44 -15.15
C LYS A 18 -7.09 21.53 -16.42
N ASN A 19 -7.73 21.32 -17.58
CA ASN A 19 -7.11 21.45 -18.90
C ASN A 19 -5.88 20.54 -19.14
N VAL A 20 -5.74 19.46 -18.38
CA VAL A 20 -4.69 18.45 -18.57
C VAL A 20 -5.30 17.20 -19.18
N ARG A 21 -4.71 16.71 -20.28
CA ARG A 21 -5.00 15.40 -20.86
C ARG A 21 -3.68 14.73 -21.22
N LEU A 22 -3.48 13.48 -20.82
CA LEU A 22 -2.23 12.76 -21.06
C LEU A 22 -2.37 11.93 -22.34
N GLU A 23 -1.69 12.34 -23.40
CA GLU A 23 -1.76 11.68 -24.72
C GLU A 23 -1.00 10.34 -24.74
N ASN A 24 0.21 10.30 -24.16
CA ASN A 24 1.09 9.13 -24.20
C ASN A 24 1.39 8.58 -22.80
N ILE A 25 0.35 8.27 -22.02
CA ILE A 25 0.53 7.71 -20.68
C ILE A 25 1.38 6.43 -20.63
N LYS A 26 1.41 5.63 -21.71
CA LYS A 26 2.25 4.43 -21.82
C LYS A 26 3.75 4.75 -21.76
N GLU A 27 4.15 5.99 -21.99
CA GLU A 27 5.54 6.45 -21.82
C GLU A 27 5.91 6.74 -20.37
N ILE A 28 4.92 6.90 -19.48
CA ILE A 28 5.15 7.08 -18.04
C ILE A 28 5.53 5.73 -17.45
N LYS A 29 6.84 5.49 -17.33
CA LYS A 29 7.39 4.28 -16.71
C LYS A 29 7.32 4.29 -15.19
N PHE A 30 7.42 5.48 -14.61
CA PHE A 30 7.28 5.79 -13.19
C PHE A 30 7.27 7.31 -13.04
N GLY A 31 6.79 7.82 -11.90
CA GLY A 31 6.68 9.25 -11.61
C GLY A 31 7.04 9.61 -10.18
N PHE A 32 7.31 10.90 -9.99
CA PHE A 32 7.59 11.51 -8.70
C PHE A 32 6.81 12.81 -8.59
N PHE A 33 6.39 13.18 -7.38
CA PHE A 33 5.76 14.47 -7.15
C PHE A 33 6.83 15.54 -6.99
N ILE A 34 6.87 16.50 -7.92
CA ILE A 34 7.80 17.64 -7.87
C ILE A 34 7.35 18.72 -6.88
N SER A 35 6.09 18.68 -6.45
CA SER A 35 5.46 19.56 -5.47
C SER A 35 4.47 18.75 -4.63
N HIS A 36 3.78 19.40 -3.70
CA HIS A 36 2.67 18.78 -2.98
C HIS A 36 1.50 18.53 -3.92
N VAL A 37 0.73 17.47 -3.65
CA VAL A 37 -0.50 17.15 -4.39
C VAL A 37 -1.65 17.04 -3.41
N SER A 38 -2.65 17.91 -3.59
CA SER A 38 -3.87 17.90 -2.79
C SER A 38 -4.87 16.94 -3.40
N THR A 39 -5.45 16.10 -2.55
CA THR A 39 -6.40 15.05 -2.95
C THR A 39 -7.59 15.03 -2.00
N SER A 40 -8.69 14.44 -2.46
CA SER A 40 -9.91 14.25 -1.69
C SER A 40 -10.39 12.81 -1.83
N ASP A 41 -11.01 12.26 -0.80
CA ASP A 41 -11.75 11.00 -0.88
C ASP A 41 -13.16 11.19 -1.50
N ASP A 42 -13.53 12.41 -1.88
CA ASP A 42 -14.72 12.73 -2.65
C ASP A 42 -14.37 12.97 -4.12
N ILE A 43 -14.81 12.07 -5.01
CA ILE A 43 -14.63 12.25 -6.45
C ILE A 43 -15.32 13.52 -6.98
N GLN A 44 -16.40 13.99 -6.34
CA GLN A 44 -17.11 15.21 -6.74
C GLN A 44 -16.25 16.46 -6.53
N VAL A 45 -15.41 16.46 -5.48
CA VAL A 45 -14.43 17.53 -5.25
C VAL A 45 -13.42 17.54 -6.39
N ALA A 46 -12.87 16.38 -6.77
CA ALA A 46 -11.97 16.29 -7.91
C ALA A 46 -12.63 16.70 -9.25
N GLN A 47 -13.88 16.33 -9.49
CA GLN A 47 -14.63 16.76 -10.67
C GLN A 47 -14.81 18.29 -10.74
N THR A 48 -15.00 18.94 -9.60
CA THR A 48 -15.08 20.41 -9.50
C THR A 48 -13.75 21.05 -9.94
N PHE A 49 -12.61 20.54 -9.47
CA PHE A 49 -11.29 21.07 -9.83
C PHE A 49 -10.86 20.72 -11.27
N ARG A 50 -11.33 19.59 -11.81
CA ARG A 50 -11.13 19.21 -13.22
C ARG A 50 -11.82 20.20 -14.19
N SER A 51 -12.86 20.93 -13.77
CA SER A 51 -13.68 21.80 -14.64
C SER A 51 -14.47 21.00 -15.69
N ALA A 52 -14.75 21.55 -16.88
CA ALA A 52 -15.48 20.88 -17.98
C ALA A 52 -14.64 19.85 -18.76
N GLN A 53 -13.33 20.09 -18.91
CA GLN A 53 -12.37 19.21 -19.57
C GLN A 53 -11.09 19.10 -18.73
N GLY A 54 -10.55 17.89 -18.65
CA GLY A 54 -9.31 17.64 -17.94
C GLY A 54 -9.13 16.19 -17.50
N CYS A 55 -8.24 16.00 -16.54
CA CYS A 55 -7.85 14.70 -16.02
C CYS A 55 -8.22 14.58 -14.54
N ILE A 56 -8.64 13.40 -14.12
CA ILE A 56 -8.76 13.05 -12.71
C ILE A 56 -7.66 12.03 -12.42
N LEU A 57 -6.76 12.37 -11.51
CA LEU A 57 -5.85 11.40 -10.93
C LEU A 57 -6.62 10.64 -9.85
N HIS A 58 -6.70 9.34 -9.96
CA HIS A 58 -7.24 8.40 -8.98
C HIS A 58 -6.06 7.72 -8.29
N PHE A 59 -5.97 7.76 -6.97
CA PHE A 59 -4.84 7.24 -6.21
C PHE A 59 -5.29 6.00 -5.45
N HIS A 60 -4.72 4.86 -5.85
CA HIS A 60 -4.92 3.58 -5.18
C HIS A 60 -4.49 3.66 -3.70
N PRO A 61 -5.09 2.90 -2.76
CA PRO A 61 -4.75 2.99 -1.34
C PRO A 61 -3.27 2.68 -1.05
N SER A 62 -2.60 1.90 -1.90
CA SER A 62 -1.15 1.66 -1.85
C SER A 62 -0.33 2.95 -1.82
N MET A 63 -0.79 4.01 -2.47
CA MET A 63 -0.12 5.32 -2.52
C MET A 63 -0.07 5.97 -1.14
N ARG A 64 -1.20 5.97 -0.42
CA ARG A 64 -1.29 6.54 0.93
C ARG A 64 -0.55 5.69 1.97
N ARG A 65 -0.55 4.37 1.76
CA ARG A 65 0.05 3.39 2.65
C ARG A 65 1.58 3.33 2.56
N SER A 66 2.17 3.71 1.43
CA SER A 66 3.62 3.78 1.27
C SER A 66 4.28 4.75 2.27
N ASN A 67 5.39 4.33 2.88
CA ASN A 67 6.25 5.20 3.68
C ASN A 67 6.97 6.26 2.83
N GLN A 68 7.29 5.86 1.60
CA GLN A 68 8.18 6.58 0.70
C GLN A 68 7.44 7.58 -0.19
N ILE A 69 6.10 7.57 -0.12
CA ILE A 69 5.20 8.55 -0.71
C ILE A 69 4.44 9.20 0.45
N PRO A 70 5.04 10.20 1.13
CA PRO A 70 4.46 10.73 2.35
C PRO A 70 3.15 11.46 2.06
N SER A 71 2.15 11.20 2.89
CA SER A 71 0.85 11.88 2.87
C SER A 71 0.37 12.21 4.28
N CYS A 72 -0.52 13.18 4.41
CA CYS A 72 -1.20 13.47 5.67
C CYS A 72 -2.64 13.88 5.45
N ASP A 73 -3.48 13.54 6.43
CA ASP A 73 -4.81 14.11 6.56
C ASP A 73 -4.70 15.55 7.07
N ALA A 74 -5.02 16.50 6.20
CA ALA A 74 -5.01 17.94 6.50
C ALA A 74 -6.42 18.47 6.79
N SER A 75 -7.45 17.63 6.74
CA SER A 75 -8.86 18.03 6.91
C SER A 75 -9.13 18.70 8.26
N TRP A 76 -8.38 18.33 9.31
CA TRP A 76 -8.54 18.90 10.66
C TRP A 76 -8.06 20.35 10.78
N ILE A 77 -7.07 20.79 9.97
CA ILE A 77 -6.63 22.20 9.90
C ILE A 77 -7.21 22.97 8.72
N SER A 78 -7.66 22.29 7.65
CA SER A 78 -8.16 22.97 6.46
C SER A 78 -9.40 23.81 6.78
N PRO A 79 -9.49 25.07 6.29
CA PRO A 79 -10.71 25.87 6.40
C PRO A 79 -11.85 25.31 5.52
N PHE A 80 -11.52 24.49 4.51
CA PHE A 80 -12.46 23.88 3.58
C PHE A 80 -12.82 22.44 3.99
N LYS A 81 -13.50 22.28 5.13
CA LYS A 81 -13.81 20.95 5.71
C LYS A 81 -14.52 19.98 4.75
N ARG A 82 -15.29 20.52 3.79
CA ARG A 82 -16.01 19.72 2.78
C ARG A 82 -15.09 19.07 1.75
N GLU A 83 -13.89 19.60 1.54
CA GLU A 83 -12.92 19.05 0.59
C GLU A 83 -12.22 17.81 1.13
N ARG A 84 -12.24 17.59 2.46
CA ARG A 84 -11.63 16.42 3.13
C ARG A 84 -10.21 16.16 2.64
N GLU A 85 -9.41 17.22 2.67
CA GLU A 85 -8.10 17.28 2.05
C GLU A 85 -7.11 16.27 2.66
N ILE A 86 -6.57 15.41 1.80
CA ILE A 86 -5.38 14.60 2.04
C ILE A 86 -4.25 15.15 1.17
N LEU A 87 -3.13 15.53 1.79
CA LEU A 87 -2.01 16.17 1.12
C LEU A 87 -0.86 15.17 0.97
N PHE A 88 -0.43 14.92 -0.27
CA PHE A 88 0.83 14.24 -0.57
C PHE A 88 1.97 15.25 -0.60
N SER A 89 3.11 14.91 0.01
CA SER A 89 4.31 15.74 -0.07
C SER A 89 5.01 15.60 -1.41
N ARG A 90 5.86 16.57 -1.73
CA ARG A 90 6.90 16.39 -2.75
C ARG A 90 7.70 15.11 -2.45
N SER A 91 8.04 14.35 -3.49
CA SER A 91 8.93 13.18 -3.38
C SER A 91 10.32 13.61 -2.91
N SER A 92 10.82 12.95 -1.87
CA SER A 92 12.13 13.24 -1.29
C SER A 92 13.23 12.64 -2.15
N ILE A 93 14.04 13.47 -2.83
CA ILE A 93 15.21 13.01 -3.57
C ILE A 93 16.34 12.75 -2.57
N ASN A 94 16.75 11.50 -2.42
CA ASN A 94 17.87 11.12 -1.57
C ASN A 94 19.05 10.64 -2.44
N SER A 95 20.15 11.40 -2.42
CA SER A 95 21.36 11.12 -3.20
C SER A 95 22.18 9.92 -2.72
N PHE A 96 21.82 9.32 -1.58
CA PHE A 96 22.54 8.17 -1.02
C PHE A 96 22.05 6.81 -1.55
N PHE A 97 20.88 6.75 -2.18
CA PHE A 97 20.36 5.50 -2.74
C PHE A 97 20.81 5.28 -4.18
N ASP A 98 21.03 4.02 -4.53
CA ASP A 98 21.12 3.60 -5.92
C ASP A 98 19.85 4.02 -6.67
N GLU A 99 20.02 4.56 -7.88
CA GLU A 99 18.91 5.11 -8.67
C GLU A 99 17.80 4.08 -8.91
N LYS A 100 18.15 2.80 -9.01
CA LYS A 100 17.18 1.71 -9.16
C LYS A 100 16.35 1.52 -7.90
N ILE A 101 16.98 1.42 -6.73
CA ILE A 101 16.29 1.25 -5.44
C ILE A 101 15.38 2.44 -5.18
N TYR A 102 15.88 3.65 -5.45
CA TYR A 102 15.10 4.87 -5.28
C TYR A 102 13.83 4.86 -6.15
N LYS A 103 13.95 4.45 -7.42
CA LYS A 103 12.80 4.31 -8.31
C LYS A 103 11.82 3.25 -7.85
N GLU A 104 12.29 2.07 -7.42
CA GLU A 104 11.40 1.00 -6.95
C GLU A 104 10.58 1.43 -5.72
N GLU A 105 11.20 2.15 -4.79
CA GLU A 105 10.59 2.45 -3.50
C GLU A 105 9.78 3.76 -3.46
N HIS A 106 10.23 4.82 -4.13
CA HIS A 106 9.69 6.18 -3.96
C HIS A 106 8.79 6.66 -5.10
N SER A 107 8.69 5.87 -6.17
CA SER A 107 7.92 6.26 -7.35
C SER A 107 6.51 5.69 -7.35
N TRP A 108 5.69 6.25 -8.21
CA TRP A 108 4.38 5.74 -8.57
C TRP A 108 4.32 5.39 -10.05
N ASN A 109 3.44 4.48 -10.42
CA ASN A 109 3.09 4.19 -11.80
C ASN A 109 1.76 4.84 -12.16
N ALA A 110 1.49 4.98 -13.46
CA ALA A 110 0.24 5.53 -13.97
C ALA A 110 -0.33 4.63 -15.06
N LYS A 111 -1.66 4.43 -15.05
CA LYS A 111 -2.39 3.78 -16.15
C LYS A 111 -3.72 4.48 -16.39
N VAL A 112 -4.21 4.43 -17.63
CA VAL A 112 -5.58 4.86 -17.93
C VAL A 112 -6.54 3.87 -17.29
N GLU A 113 -7.39 4.37 -16.41
CA GLU A 113 -8.48 3.61 -15.82
C GLU A 113 -9.74 3.71 -16.69
N SER A 114 -10.07 4.93 -17.13
CA SER A 114 -11.14 5.19 -18.08
C SER A 114 -10.89 6.50 -18.83
N GLU A 115 -11.47 6.62 -20.02
CA GLU A 115 -11.34 7.83 -20.85
C GLU A 115 -12.58 8.01 -21.72
N ASP A 116 -13.11 9.23 -21.73
CA ASP A 116 -14.15 9.69 -22.64
C ASP A 116 -13.75 11.01 -23.32
N GLU A 117 -14.65 11.61 -24.09
CA GLU A 117 -14.42 12.88 -24.81
C GLU A 117 -13.99 14.03 -23.86
N TYR A 118 -14.48 14.03 -22.62
CA TYR A 118 -14.35 15.15 -21.70
C TYR A 118 -13.37 14.89 -20.55
N THR A 119 -13.22 13.63 -20.14
CA THR A 119 -12.49 13.25 -18.94
C THR A 119 -11.59 12.05 -19.19
N GLN A 120 -10.38 12.14 -18.65
CA GLN A 120 -9.48 11.00 -18.53
C GLN A 120 -9.28 10.71 -17.05
N ILE A 121 -9.51 9.47 -16.61
CA ILE A 121 -9.21 9.02 -15.24
C ILE A 121 -7.95 8.18 -15.28
N ILE A 122 -6.96 8.62 -14.50
CA ILE A 122 -5.63 8.03 -14.44
C ILE A 122 -5.41 7.43 -13.07
N LEU A 123 -5.28 6.11 -13.01
CA LEU A 123 -4.98 5.40 -11.77
C LEU A 123 -3.47 5.48 -11.49
N LEU A 124 -3.14 5.98 -10.30
CA LEU A 124 -1.82 6.03 -9.72
C LEU A 124 -1.67 4.96 -8.65
N THR A 125 -0.63 4.15 -8.77
CA THR A 125 -0.30 3.03 -7.89
C THR A 125 1.13 3.15 -7.40
N TRP A 126 1.43 2.60 -6.22
CA TRP A 126 2.80 2.57 -5.73
C TRP A 126 3.62 1.57 -6.54
N THR A 127 4.80 1.96 -7.01
CA THR A 127 5.61 1.10 -7.89
C THR A 127 5.95 -0.26 -7.28
N LEU A 128 6.25 -0.30 -5.98
CA LEU A 128 6.53 -1.56 -5.28
C LEU A 128 5.29 -2.47 -5.21
N TYR A 129 4.09 -1.90 -5.07
CA TYR A 129 2.85 -2.68 -5.13
C TYR A 129 2.69 -3.35 -6.50
N ASP A 130 2.84 -2.59 -7.60
CA ASP A 130 2.70 -3.15 -8.95
C ASP A 130 3.78 -4.18 -9.28
N GLN A 131 4.99 -4.01 -8.75
CA GLN A 131 6.08 -4.95 -8.96
C GLN A 131 5.79 -6.33 -8.36
N TYR A 132 5.09 -6.39 -7.22
CA TYR A 132 4.89 -7.64 -6.47
C TYR A 132 3.46 -8.17 -6.46
N ILE A 133 2.49 -7.46 -7.04
CA ILE A 133 1.08 -7.92 -7.08
C ILE A 133 0.97 -9.31 -7.69
N GLN A 134 1.69 -9.61 -8.77
CA GLN A 134 1.59 -10.92 -9.44
C GLN A 134 2.21 -12.05 -8.61
N GLN A 135 3.40 -11.88 -8.03
CA GLN A 135 3.99 -12.91 -7.16
C GLN A 135 3.15 -13.11 -5.89
N THR A 136 2.65 -12.01 -5.30
CA THR A 136 1.78 -12.06 -4.12
C THR A 136 0.52 -12.87 -4.43
N MET A 137 -0.10 -12.64 -5.59
CA MET A 137 -1.27 -13.39 -6.02
C MET A 137 -0.97 -14.84 -6.39
N GLN A 138 0.19 -15.12 -6.98
CA GLN A 138 0.59 -16.49 -7.27
C GLN A 138 0.73 -17.30 -5.98
N ILE A 139 1.43 -16.77 -4.97
CA ILE A 139 1.53 -17.41 -3.66
C ILE A 139 0.16 -17.53 -3.00
N SER A 140 -0.66 -16.46 -3.05
CA SER A 140 -2.02 -16.51 -2.51
C SER A 140 -2.84 -17.66 -3.11
N ALA A 141 -2.76 -17.86 -4.43
CA ALA A 141 -3.43 -18.96 -5.11
C ALA A 141 -2.88 -20.34 -4.71
N MET A 142 -1.56 -20.48 -4.50
CA MET A 142 -0.96 -21.73 -3.99
C MET A 142 -1.45 -22.10 -2.59
N TRP A 143 -2.01 -21.14 -1.85
CA TRP A 143 -2.59 -21.30 -0.51
C TRP A 143 -4.12 -21.13 -0.52
N ASP A 144 -4.80 -21.32 -1.67
CA ASP A 144 -6.26 -21.18 -1.79
C ASP A 144 -6.81 -19.86 -1.22
N HIS A 145 -6.03 -18.78 -1.32
CA HIS A 145 -6.35 -17.43 -0.86
C HIS A 145 -6.62 -17.29 0.66
N VAL A 146 -6.16 -18.25 1.48
CA VAL A 146 -6.36 -18.21 2.93
C VAL A 146 -5.35 -17.31 3.66
N ILE A 147 -4.19 -17.07 3.05
CA ILE A 147 -3.15 -16.21 3.61
C ILE A 147 -3.39 -14.75 3.19
N ASP A 148 -3.24 -13.85 4.16
CA ASP A 148 -3.33 -12.41 4.00
C ASP A 148 -2.30 -11.88 2.97
N LEU A 149 -2.76 -11.07 2.01
CA LEU A 149 -1.91 -10.55 0.93
C LEU A 149 -0.78 -9.64 1.45
N ASN A 150 -1.03 -8.87 2.51
CA ASN A 150 -0.02 -8.03 3.13
C ASN A 150 1.04 -8.84 3.88
N LEU A 151 0.66 -9.99 4.45
CA LEU A 151 1.62 -10.95 5.00
C LEU A 151 2.49 -11.56 3.91
N ILE A 152 1.90 -12.04 2.81
CA ILE A 152 2.65 -12.60 1.67
C ILE A 152 3.63 -11.55 1.11
N PHE A 153 3.14 -10.34 0.87
CA PHE A 153 3.95 -9.23 0.38
C PHE A 153 5.12 -8.92 1.33
N SER A 154 4.83 -8.86 2.63
CA SER A 154 5.82 -8.64 3.69
C SER A 154 6.92 -9.71 3.70
N VAL A 155 6.56 -10.99 3.50
CA VAL A 155 7.52 -12.08 3.41
C VAL A 155 8.39 -11.95 2.15
N LEU A 156 7.75 -11.70 1.00
CA LEU A 156 8.43 -11.55 -0.30
C LEU A 156 9.51 -10.47 -0.26
N ILE A 157 9.19 -9.30 0.27
CA ILE A 157 10.12 -8.16 0.29
C ILE A 157 11.15 -8.25 1.42
N GLY A 158 10.78 -8.81 2.58
CA GLY A 158 11.58 -8.74 3.79
C GLY A 158 12.47 -9.95 4.06
N HIS A 159 12.09 -11.14 3.57
CA HIS A 159 12.73 -12.39 4.01
C HIS A 159 13.04 -13.40 2.92
N SER A 160 12.47 -13.25 1.72
CA SER A 160 12.59 -14.28 0.68
C SER A 160 13.55 -13.93 -0.43
N ASN A 161 14.33 -12.85 -0.31
CA ASN A 161 15.12 -12.29 -1.42
C ASN A 161 14.29 -12.14 -2.71
N ARG A 162 12.98 -11.85 -2.56
CA ARG A 162 12.03 -11.73 -3.67
C ARG A 162 11.76 -13.04 -4.45
N ASP A 163 12.14 -14.20 -3.89
CA ASP A 163 11.91 -15.52 -4.45
C ASP A 163 10.61 -16.16 -3.93
N ILE A 164 9.81 -16.73 -4.85
CA ILE A 164 8.51 -17.33 -4.54
C ILE A 164 8.63 -18.60 -3.72
N ASN A 165 9.62 -19.46 -4.02
CA ASN A 165 9.77 -20.74 -3.33
C ASN A 165 10.24 -20.52 -1.90
N GLU A 166 11.16 -19.58 -1.69
CA GLU A 166 11.60 -19.20 -0.35
C GLU A 166 10.46 -18.55 0.45
N ALA A 167 9.64 -17.69 -0.19
CA ALA A 167 8.45 -17.13 0.45
C ALA A 167 7.44 -18.21 0.85
N PHE A 168 7.18 -19.17 -0.04
CA PHE A 168 6.31 -20.29 0.25
C PHE A 168 6.80 -21.12 1.44
N LYS A 169 8.11 -21.42 1.48
CA LYS A 169 8.73 -22.16 2.58
C LYS A 169 8.61 -21.43 3.92
N ILE A 170 8.88 -20.12 3.94
CA ILE A 170 8.76 -19.31 5.16
C ILE A 170 7.31 -19.25 5.65
N LEU A 171 6.35 -19.08 4.73
CA LEU A 171 4.92 -19.09 5.06
C LEU A 171 4.48 -20.47 5.58
N PHE A 172 5.01 -21.56 5.04
CA PHE A 172 4.77 -22.91 5.54
C PHE A 172 5.28 -23.10 6.97
N GLU A 173 6.55 -22.74 7.23
CA GLU A 173 7.13 -22.77 8.58
C GLU A 173 6.31 -21.92 9.57
N PHE A 174 5.82 -20.77 9.12
CA PHE A 174 4.98 -19.88 9.93
C PHE A 174 3.62 -20.49 10.25
N GLU A 175 2.90 -21.06 9.28
CA GLU A 175 1.59 -21.68 9.54
C GLU A 175 1.72 -22.92 10.44
N GLU A 176 2.80 -23.69 10.33
CA GLU A 176 3.12 -24.76 11.29
C GLU A 176 3.39 -24.21 12.70
N TRP A 177 4.17 -23.14 12.81
CA TRP A 177 4.45 -22.51 14.11
C TRP A 177 3.18 -21.94 14.74
N LYS A 178 2.30 -21.35 13.94
CA LYS A 178 1.07 -20.69 14.38
C LYS A 178 0.11 -21.64 15.09
N ILE A 179 0.03 -22.90 14.66
CA ILE A 179 -0.84 -23.93 15.28
C ILE A 179 -0.21 -24.60 16.51
N ARG A 180 1.11 -24.49 16.69
CA ARG A 180 1.83 -25.09 17.82
C ARG A 180 1.79 -24.21 19.07
N ASP A 181 2.03 -24.83 20.22
CA ASP A 181 2.30 -24.18 21.52
C ASP A 181 1.35 -23.04 21.91
N ASN A 182 0.09 -23.12 21.47
CA ASN A 182 -0.94 -22.10 21.66
C ASN A 182 -0.49 -20.70 21.20
N ASN A 183 0.35 -20.60 20.16
CA ASN A 183 0.92 -19.33 19.71
C ASN A 183 -0.15 -18.31 19.27
N GLN A 184 -1.26 -18.77 18.66
CA GLN A 184 -2.42 -17.90 18.41
C GLN A 184 -3.02 -17.31 19.69
N GLN A 185 -3.08 -18.08 20.77
CA GLN A 185 -3.61 -17.60 22.06
C GLN A 185 -2.66 -16.59 22.70
N LYS A 186 -1.35 -16.85 22.67
CA LYS A 186 -0.33 -15.89 23.12
C LYS A 186 -0.44 -14.56 22.38
N TYR A 187 -0.73 -14.60 21.07
CA TYR A 187 -0.98 -13.38 20.30
C TYR A 187 -2.24 -12.64 20.75
N LYS A 188 -3.34 -13.35 21.03
CA LYS A 188 -4.57 -12.72 21.54
C LYS A 188 -4.31 -11.94 22.83
N GLU A 189 -3.48 -12.48 23.72
CA GLU A 189 -3.07 -11.81 24.96
C GLU A 189 -2.27 -10.52 24.70
N LYS A 190 -1.42 -10.52 23.67
CA LYS A 190 -0.61 -9.36 23.27
C LYS A 190 -1.30 -8.39 22.31
N THR A 191 -2.48 -8.71 21.79
CA THR A 191 -3.12 -7.94 20.70
C THR A 191 -3.27 -6.46 21.05
N SER A 192 -3.62 -6.14 22.29
CA SER A 192 -3.76 -4.74 22.73
C SER A 192 -2.45 -3.94 22.68
N GLU A 193 -1.29 -4.60 22.81
CA GLU A 193 0.02 -3.96 22.76
C GLU A 193 0.38 -3.57 21.32
N PHE A 194 0.14 -4.46 20.35
CA PHE A 194 0.31 -4.16 18.92
C PHE A 194 -0.61 -3.01 18.48
N LEU A 195 -1.88 -3.04 18.90
CA LEU A 195 -2.85 -2.00 18.55
C LEU A 195 -2.49 -0.63 19.17
N LYS A 196 -1.90 -0.59 20.36
CA LYS A 196 -1.37 0.66 20.95
C LYS A 196 -0.25 1.26 20.10
N GLN A 197 0.55 0.42 19.46
CA GLN A 197 1.58 0.83 18.50
C GLN A 197 1.05 0.99 17.07
N ARG A 198 -0.26 0.83 16.87
CA ARG A 198 -0.95 0.94 15.59
C ARG A 198 -0.41 -0.01 14.54
N CYS A 199 -0.16 -1.23 14.95
CA CYS A 199 0.00 -2.36 14.06
C CYS A 199 -1.32 -3.12 14.08
N CYS A 200 -2.18 -2.87 13.11
CA CYS A 200 -3.58 -3.31 13.07
C CYS A 200 -3.75 -4.55 12.20
N ASN A 201 -2.81 -4.86 11.30
CA ASN A 201 -2.82 -6.13 10.59
C ASN A 201 -2.41 -7.30 11.51
N HIS A 202 -3.40 -8.07 11.97
CA HIS A 202 -3.22 -9.19 12.89
C HIS A 202 -2.33 -10.32 12.33
N ASN A 203 -2.41 -10.61 11.03
CA ASN A 203 -1.63 -11.66 10.41
C ASN A 203 -0.14 -11.30 10.37
N VAL A 204 0.18 -10.05 10.02
CA VAL A 204 1.54 -9.52 10.06
C VAL A 204 2.07 -9.46 11.49
N ASN A 205 1.26 -9.03 12.46
CA ASN A 205 1.66 -9.02 13.87
C ASN A 205 2.04 -10.41 14.40
N LEU A 206 1.22 -11.42 14.08
CA LEU A 206 1.48 -12.80 14.47
C LEU A 206 2.75 -13.34 13.81
N PHE A 207 2.99 -12.97 12.54
CA PHE A 207 4.24 -13.27 11.85
C PHE A 207 5.47 -12.58 12.48
N CYS A 208 5.33 -11.35 12.97
CA CYS A 208 6.39 -10.67 13.70
C CYS A 208 6.73 -11.37 15.03
N MET A 209 5.77 -12.00 15.71
CA MET A 209 6.04 -12.86 16.87
C MET A 209 6.88 -14.08 16.48
N PHE A 210 6.53 -14.77 15.39
CA PHE A 210 7.31 -15.88 14.85
C PHE A 210 8.76 -15.46 14.54
N LEU A 211 8.94 -14.35 13.83
CA LEU A 211 10.26 -13.82 13.52
C LEU A 211 11.03 -13.39 14.76
N SER A 212 10.36 -12.82 15.77
CA SER A 212 10.95 -12.44 17.04
C SER A 212 11.60 -13.64 17.74
N GLU A 213 10.95 -14.80 17.74
CA GLU A 213 11.52 -16.03 18.31
C GLU A 213 12.73 -16.52 17.52
N LYS A 214 12.66 -16.50 16.18
CA LYS A 214 13.75 -16.95 15.29
C LYS A 214 14.97 -16.02 15.32
N LEU A 215 14.74 -14.70 15.35
CA LEU A 215 15.76 -13.66 15.26
C LEU A 215 16.20 -13.10 16.62
N LYS A 216 15.53 -13.49 17.72
CA LYS A 216 15.74 -12.96 19.08
C LYS A 216 15.63 -11.43 19.13
N LYS A 217 14.59 -10.88 18.49
CA LYS A 217 14.29 -9.43 18.42
C LYS A 217 12.92 -9.14 19.03
N ALA A 218 12.63 -7.88 19.36
CA ALA A 218 11.30 -7.50 19.86
C ALA A 218 10.24 -7.60 18.74
N ASP A 219 9.18 -8.37 18.99
CA ASP A 219 8.04 -8.60 18.09
C ASP A 219 7.32 -7.31 17.68
N ILE A 220 6.98 -6.45 18.64
CA ILE A 220 6.31 -5.17 18.41
C ILE A 220 7.21 -4.23 17.57
N GLY A 221 8.52 -4.22 17.83
CA GLY A 221 9.47 -3.44 17.05
C GLY A 221 9.52 -3.88 15.59
N LEU A 222 9.46 -5.19 15.33
CA LEU A 222 9.32 -5.73 13.98
C LEU A 222 7.99 -5.30 13.36
N ALA A 223 6.86 -5.44 14.05
CA ALA A 223 5.56 -5.05 13.50
C ALA A 223 5.47 -3.56 13.15
N ILE A 224 6.10 -2.67 13.94
CA ILE A 224 6.21 -1.25 13.62
C ILE A 224 7.00 -1.05 12.32
N ILE A 225 8.13 -1.74 12.15
CA ILE A 225 8.94 -1.66 10.92
C ILE A 225 8.12 -2.14 9.72
N TYR A 226 7.46 -3.29 9.83
CA TYR A 226 6.65 -3.83 8.74
C TYR A 226 5.50 -2.89 8.38
N THR A 227 4.76 -2.41 9.37
CA THR A 227 3.62 -1.49 9.14
C THR A 227 4.09 -0.17 8.54
N ALA A 228 5.18 0.40 9.06
CA ALA A 228 5.68 1.70 8.63
C ALA A 228 6.41 1.61 7.29
N VAL A 229 7.35 0.67 7.12
CA VAL A 229 8.25 0.58 5.96
C VAL A 229 7.60 -0.14 4.78
N ASN A 230 6.94 -1.28 5.03
CA ASN A 230 6.32 -2.04 3.95
C ASN A 230 4.97 -1.47 3.54
N GLY A 231 4.37 -0.62 4.38
CA GLY A 231 3.11 0.09 4.13
C GLY A 231 1.85 -0.78 4.13
N LEU A 232 1.98 -2.09 3.91
CA LEU A 232 0.87 -3.04 3.79
C LEU A 232 -0.10 -2.61 2.66
N PRO A 233 0.34 -2.63 1.40
CA PRO A 233 -0.30 -1.90 0.32
C PRO A 233 -1.62 -2.52 -0.18
N PHE A 234 -1.94 -3.76 0.21
CA PHE A 234 -3.14 -4.47 -0.25
C PHE A 234 -4.35 -4.15 0.61
N VAL A 235 -5.50 -3.93 -0.03
CA VAL A 235 -6.82 -3.75 0.57
C VAL A 235 -7.73 -4.94 0.24
N GLU A 236 -8.88 -5.06 0.92
CA GLU A 236 -9.81 -6.18 0.69
C GLU A 236 -10.32 -6.20 -0.76
N LYS A 237 -10.55 -5.02 -1.35
CA LYS A 237 -10.91 -4.89 -2.77
C LYS A 237 -9.89 -5.50 -3.72
N ASP A 238 -8.59 -5.48 -3.39
CA ASP A 238 -7.57 -6.14 -4.21
C ASP A 238 -7.84 -7.64 -4.25
N LYS A 239 -8.08 -8.24 -3.08
CA LYS A 239 -8.40 -9.67 -2.98
C LYS A 239 -9.64 -10.02 -3.80
N GLU A 240 -10.71 -9.25 -3.67
CA GLU A 240 -11.93 -9.46 -4.45
C GLU A 240 -11.70 -9.33 -5.96
N ALA A 241 -11.07 -8.24 -6.40
CA ALA A 241 -10.84 -7.97 -7.80
C ALA A 241 -9.95 -9.05 -8.42
N LEU A 242 -8.92 -9.50 -7.70
CA LEU A 242 -7.96 -10.47 -8.19
C LEU A 242 -8.52 -11.90 -8.20
N ILE A 243 -9.45 -12.23 -7.28
CA ILE A 243 -10.23 -13.48 -7.33
C ILE A 243 -11.25 -13.44 -8.48
N LYS A 244 -12.01 -12.34 -8.61
CA LYS A 244 -13.03 -12.18 -9.68
C LYS A 244 -12.40 -12.21 -11.07
N ASN A 245 -11.20 -11.68 -11.22
CA ASN A 245 -10.46 -11.65 -12.50
C ASN A 245 -9.68 -12.95 -12.80
N LYS A 246 -9.81 -14.03 -12.01
CA LYS A 246 -9.15 -15.32 -12.28
C LYS A 246 -10.09 -16.52 -12.15
N ILE A 247 -10.40 -17.12 -13.28
CA ILE A 247 -10.13 -18.56 -13.45
C ILE A 247 -9.07 -18.63 -14.56
N CYS A 248 -7.92 -19.23 -14.22
CA CYS A 248 -6.79 -19.65 -15.06
C CYS A 248 -6.68 -19.15 -16.51
#